data_AF-A0A315X6J0-F1
#
_entry.id   AF-A0A315X6J0-F1
#
_cell.length_a   1.000
_cell.length_b   1.000
_cell.length_c   1.000
_cell.angle_alpha   90.00
_cell.angle_beta   90.00
_cell.angle_gamma   90.00
#
_symmetry.space_group_name_H-M   'P 1'
#
loop_
_entity.id
_entity.type
_entity.pdbx_description
1 polymer ?
#
loop_
_entity_poly.entity_id
_entity_poly.type
_entity_poly.pdbx_seq_one_letter_code
_entity_poly.pdbx_strand_id
1 'polypeptide(L)' 'MRALGFAGPYSGTRHQFTTLGAARLAIPSSEEIGVAKVRELIREVELLVGRTIEVDEWNRLP' A
#
# COMPACT_ATOMS: atom_id res chain seq x y z
N MET A 1 0.32 6.53 -4.39
CA MET A 1 0.27 6.24 -2.92
C MET A 1 0.48 7.47 -2.04
N ARG A 2 1.34 8.44 -2.38
CA ARG A 2 1.55 9.67 -1.57
C ARG A 2 0.27 10.48 -1.35
N ALA A 3 -0.64 10.49 -2.33
CA ALA A 3 -1.95 11.14 -2.22
C ALA A 3 -2.87 10.52 -1.15
N LEU A 4 -2.61 9.29 -0.72
CA LEU A 4 -3.32 8.63 0.40
C LEU A 4 -2.66 8.93 1.77
N GLY A 5 -1.63 9.78 1.82
CA GLY A 5 -0.90 10.13 3.05
C GLY A 5 0.30 9.22 3.36
N PHE A 6 0.59 8.23 2.51
CA PHE A 6 1.71 7.33 2.69
C PHE A 6 3.06 8.03 2.40
N ALA A 7 4.02 7.89 3.32
CA ALA A 7 5.40 8.33 3.19
C ALA A 7 6.34 7.19 2.76
N GLY A 8 7.39 7.52 2.00
CA GLY A 8 8.31 6.55 1.38
C GLY A 8 8.25 6.57 -0.16
N PRO A 9 8.66 5.49 -0.84
CA PRO A 9 9.07 4.19 -0.28
C PRO A 9 10.43 4.27 0.43
N TYR A 10 10.54 3.60 1.56
CA TYR A 10 11.79 3.40 2.29
C TYR A 10 12.37 2.04 1.91
N SER A 11 13.68 1.99 1.69
CA SER A 11 14.39 0.75 1.41
C SER A 11 14.93 0.16 2.71
N GLY A 12 14.37 -0.98 3.14
CA GLY A 12 15.01 -1.81 4.16
C GLY A 12 16.12 -2.69 3.56
N THR A 13 16.79 -3.48 4.39
CA THR A 13 17.87 -4.41 3.99
C THR A 13 17.41 -5.57 3.10
N ARG A 14 16.11 -5.89 3.07
CA ARG A 14 15.54 -6.96 2.21
C ARG A 14 14.30 -6.55 1.42
N HIS A 15 13.48 -5.64 1.93
CA HIS A 15 12.23 -5.23 1.28
C HIS A 15 11.99 -3.73 1.40
N GLN A 16 11.31 -3.17 0.40
CA GLN A 16 10.80 -1.81 0.46
C GLN A 16 9.54 -1.75 1.31
N PHE A 17 9.27 -0.60 1.91
CA PHE A 17 8.07 -0.37 2.71
C PHE A 17 7.63 1.09 2.63
N THR A 18 6.36 1.32 2.93
CA THR A 18 5.79 2.67 3.06
C THR A 18 5.12 2.81 4.43
N THR A 19 4.93 4.04 4.91
CA THR A 19 4.36 4.31 6.23
C THR A 19 3.20 5.28 6.14
N LEU A 20 2.12 5.04 6.87
CA LEU A 20 1.01 5.98 7.06
C LEU A 20 0.89 6.28 8.55
N GLY A 21 1.35 7.46 8.98
CA GLY A 21 1.50 7.77 10.41
C GLY A 21 2.44 6.77 11.09
N ALA A 22 1.93 6.04 12.08
CA ALA A 22 2.68 4.99 12.81
C ALA A 22 2.59 3.61 12.15
N ALA A 23 1.71 3.42 11.16
CA ALA A 23 1.54 2.14 10.48
C ALA A 23 2.58 1.97 9.36
N ARG A 24 3.02 0.72 9.16
CA ARG A 24 4.03 0.37 8.15
C ARG A 24 3.52 -0.75 7.27
N LEU A 25 3.48 -0.51 5.97
CA LEU A 25 3.08 -1.48 4.95
C LEU A 25 4.32 -1.94 4.18
N ALA A 26 4.56 -3.25 4.16
CA ALA A 26 5.64 -3.82 3.35
C ALA A 26 5.22 -3.85 1.88
N ILE A 27 6.10 -3.38 0.99
CA ILE A 27 5.91 -3.49 -0.45
C ILE A 27 6.48 -4.84 -0.87
N PRO A 28 5.65 -5.77 -1.39
CA PRO A 28 6.14 -7.05 -1.89
C PRO A 28 7.13 -6.80 -3.03
N SER A 29 8.26 -7.51 -3.00
CA SER A 29 9.32 -7.38 -4.01
C SER A 29 9.30 -8.52 -5.04
N SER A 30 8.29 -9.39 -5.03
CA SER A 30 8.17 -10.48 -6.01
C SER A 30 7.59 -9.96 -7.33
N GLU A 31 8.16 -10.39 -8.45
CA GLU A 31 7.67 -10.03 -9.80
C GLU A 31 6.27 -10.58 -10.09
N GLU A 32 5.87 -11.66 -9.42
CA GLU A 32 4.50 -12.19 -9.46
C GLU A 32 3.84 -12.04 -8.09
N ILE A 33 2.78 -11.23 -8.04
CA ILE A 33 1.88 -11.11 -6.89
C ILE A 33 0.55 -11.72 -7.29
N GLY A 34 0.15 -12.80 -6.63
CA GLY A 34 -1.14 -13.43 -6.87
C GLY A 34 -2.31 -12.52 -6.49
N VAL A 35 -3.45 -12.67 -7.16
CA VAL A 35 -4.65 -11.83 -6.96
C VAL A 35 -5.16 -11.83 -5.51
N ALA A 36 -5.03 -12.97 -4.82
CA ALA A 36 -5.36 -13.06 -3.39
C ALA A 36 -4.51 -12.10 -2.55
N LYS A 37 -3.21 -12.03 -2.84
CA LYS A 37 -2.28 -11.17 -2.11
C LYS A 37 -2.52 -9.69 -2.39
N VAL A 38 -2.83 -9.34 -3.64
CA VAL A 38 -3.23 -7.96 -3.99
C VAL A 38 -4.47 -7.54 -3.20
N ARG A 39 -5.49 -8.42 -3.10
CA ARG A 39 -6.70 -8.13 -2.31
C ARG A 39 -6.41 -7.92 -0.82
N GLU A 40 -5.51 -8.70 -0.24
CA GLU A 40 -5.09 -8.51 1.16
C GLU A 40 -4.45 -7.13 1.35
N LEU A 41 -3.53 -6.74 0.47
CA LEU A 41 -2.84 -5.45 0.57
C LEU A 41 -3.80 -4.26 0.42
N ILE A 42 -4.77 -4.35 -0.50
CA ILE A 42 -5.79 -3.31 -0.64
C ILE A 42 -6.60 -3.18 0.64
N ARG A 43 -7.07 -4.30 1.21
CA ARG A 43 -7.82 -4.29 2.48
C ARG A 43 -7.00 -3.71 3.62
N GLU A 44 -5.72 -4.06 3.70
CA GLU A 44 -4.81 -3.52 4.72
C GLU A 44 -4.67 -2.00 4.56
N VAL A 45 -4.51 -1.51 3.32
CA VAL A 45 -4.47 -0.06 3.04
C VAL A 45 -5.78 0.62 3.45
N GLU A 46 -6.94 0.07 3.12
CA GLU A 46 -8.24 0.63 3.50
C GLU A 46 -8.42 0.70 5.02
N LEU A 47 -7.99 -0.34 5.75
CA LEU A 47 -7.98 -0.37 7.21
C LEU A 47 -7.05 0.70 7.79
N LEU A 48 -5.87 0.89 7.21
CA LEU A 48 -4.89 1.88 7.66
C LEU A 48 -5.34 3.32 7.39
N VAL A 49 -5.98 3.56 6.24
CA VAL A 49 -6.53 4.88 5.90
C VAL A 49 -7.85 5.13 6.66
N GLY A 50 -8.51 4.08 7.14
CA GLY A 50 -9.79 4.17 7.86
C GLY A 50 -10.99 4.45 6.95
N ARG A 51 -10.86 4.20 5.64
CA ARG A 51 -11.94 4.30 4.65
C ARG A 51 -11.72 3.35 3.48
N THR A 52 -12.81 2.92 2.87
CA THR A 52 -12.78 2.21 1.58
C THR A 52 -12.27 3.15 0.48
N ILE A 53 -11.41 2.64 -0.39
CA ILE A 53 -10.90 3.40 -1.54
C ILE A 53 -11.59 2.84 -2.78
N GLU A 54 -12.44 3.65 -3.40
CA GLU A 54 -13.11 3.27 -4.63
C GLU A 54 -12.09 3.03 -5.75
N VAL A 55 -12.41 2.11 -6.67
CA VAL A 55 -11.51 1.74 -7.77
C VAL A 55 -11.16 2.95 -8.65
N ASP A 56 -12.11 3.86 -8.86
CA ASP A 56 -11.89 5.09 -9.63
C ASP A 56 -10.99 6.08 -8.89
N GLU A 57 -11.08 6.14 -7.56
CA GLU A 57 -10.15 6.94 -6.76
C GLU A 57 -8.75 6.34 -6.85
N TRP A 58 -8.64 5.02 -6.68
CA TRP A 58 -7.37 4.30 -6.77
C TRP A 58 -6.66 4.55 -8.12
N ASN A 59 -7.40 4.45 -9.23
CA ASN A 59 -6.86 4.66 -10.58
C ASN A 59 -6.46 6.11 -10.86
N ARG A 60 -6.95 7.08 -10.08
CA ARG A 60 -6.59 8.50 -10.18
C ARG A 60 -5.45 8.91 -9.25
N LEU A 61 -4.94 7.99 -8.42
CA LEU A 61 -3.81 8.29 -7.54
C LEU A 61 -2.54 8.52 -8.39
N PRO A 62 -1.81 9.63 -8.17
CA PRO A 62 -0.53 9.88 -8.82
C PRO A 62 0.60 9.00 -8.25
#